data_AF-A0A6L5XI55-F1
#
_entry.id   AF-A0A6L5XI55-F1
#
_cell.length_a   1.000
_cell.length_b   1.000
_cell.length_c   1.000
_cell.angle_alpha   90.00
_cell.angle_beta   90.00
_cell.angle_gamma   90.00
#
_symmetry.space_group_name_H-M   'P 1'
#
loop_
_entity.id
_entity.type
_entity.pdbx_description
1 polymer ?
#
loop_
_entity_poly.entity_id
_entity_poly.type
_entity_poly.pdbx_seq_one_letter_code
_entity_poly.pdbx_strand_id
1 'polypeptide(L)'
;MNKTEAPLEEIIFPFRFNLSQKAAVEKALTHSISIIEGPPGTGKTQTILNILANLTTVMGKSVGIVSFNNEAVKNIKDKLNKQKFGFLIADLGRAEKRQDFFHNLPTIDVAAWNHKDSLPELQNRVKEMNQILARLLADDNRRAQLRQELAAYRLEQRHFEQYSRRSSYNILKKCLSIHALPVRLLNIWRTRPLKRSFSQ
;
A
#
# COMPACT_ATOMS: atom_id res chain seq x y z
N MET A 1 24.37 13.86 -18.36
CA MET A 1 23.94 13.23 -17.08
C MET A 1 22.75 12.35 -17.42
N ASN A 2 22.97 11.04 -17.62
CA ASN A 2 21.98 10.17 -18.26
C ASN A 2 20.88 9.75 -17.28
N LYS A 3 19.62 10.00 -17.68
CA LYS A 3 18.40 9.51 -17.01
C LYS A 3 18.49 7.99 -16.85
N THR A 4 18.73 7.54 -15.63
CA THR A 4 18.70 6.12 -15.24
C THR A 4 17.42 5.86 -14.46
N GLU A 5 16.29 6.31 -15.02
CA GLU A 5 14.95 6.07 -14.50
C GLU A 5 14.38 4.90 -15.29
N ALA A 6 13.95 3.84 -14.61
CA ALA A 6 13.21 2.79 -15.27
C ALA A 6 11.87 3.40 -15.74
N PRO A 7 11.45 3.18 -17.01
CA PRO A 7 10.09 3.52 -17.41
C PRO A 7 9.13 2.88 -16.41
N LEU A 8 8.16 3.63 -15.90
CA LEU A 8 7.17 3.13 -14.92
C LEU A 8 6.46 1.85 -15.40
N GLU A 9 6.42 1.64 -16.72
CA GLU A 9 5.85 0.48 -17.38
C GLU A 9 6.65 -0.82 -17.21
N GLU A 10 7.92 -0.75 -16.81
CA GLU A 10 8.82 -1.89 -16.62
C GLU A 10 8.94 -2.33 -15.15
N ILE A 11 8.29 -1.62 -14.23
CA ILE A 11 8.36 -1.94 -12.80
C ILE A 11 7.63 -3.26 -12.53
N ILE A 12 8.33 -4.17 -11.84
CA ILE A 12 7.80 -5.47 -11.43
C ILE A 12 7.46 -5.48 -9.94
N PHE A 13 6.49 -6.30 -9.56
CA PHE A 13 6.09 -6.48 -8.17
C PHE A 13 6.02 -7.98 -7.80
N PRO A 14 7.17 -8.66 -7.66
CA PRO A 14 7.22 -10.09 -7.36
C PRO A 14 6.74 -10.43 -5.94
N PHE A 15 6.64 -9.44 -5.04
CA PHE A 15 6.14 -9.63 -3.68
C PHE A 15 4.82 -8.90 -3.46
N ARG A 16 3.94 -9.46 -2.63
CA ARG A 16 2.63 -8.90 -2.28
C ARG A 16 2.73 -7.41 -1.92
N PHE A 17 1.79 -6.62 -2.41
CA PHE A 17 1.72 -5.19 -2.14
C PHE A 17 0.28 -4.65 -2.18
N ASN A 18 0.07 -3.43 -1.69
CA ASN A 18 -1.16 -2.65 -1.84
C ASN A 18 -0.89 -1.31 -2.56
N LEU A 19 -1.90 -0.49 -2.82
CA LEU A 19 -1.72 0.77 -3.57
C LEU A 19 -0.75 1.77 -2.93
N SER A 20 -0.73 1.90 -1.60
CA SER A 20 0.20 2.83 -0.95
C SER A 20 1.64 2.33 -1.04
N GLN A 21 1.85 1.02 -0.94
CA GLN A 21 3.17 0.41 -1.14
C GLN A 21 3.61 0.47 -2.60
N LYS A 22 2.70 0.30 -3.57
CA LYS A 22 2.95 0.50 -5.00
C LYS A 22 3.53 1.89 -5.23
N ALA A 23 2.82 2.92 -4.76
CA ALA A 23 3.25 4.30 -4.88
C ALA A 23 4.58 4.56 -4.16
N ALA A 24 4.84 3.90 -3.03
CA ALA A 24 6.11 4.00 -2.33
C ALA A 24 7.28 3.43 -3.15
N VAL A 25 7.10 2.28 -3.82
CA VAL A 25 8.10 1.68 -4.72
C VAL A 25 8.34 2.61 -5.93
N GLU A 26 7.29 3.08 -6.59
CA GLU A 26 7.40 3.96 -7.76
C GLU A 26 8.14 5.27 -7.42
N LYS A 27 7.84 5.87 -6.25
CA LYS A 27 8.56 7.06 -5.76
C LYS A 27 10.01 6.76 -5.43
N ALA A 28 10.29 5.63 -4.77
CA ALA A 28 11.65 5.23 -4.42
C ALA A 28 12.55 4.98 -5.63
N LEU A 29 11.98 4.55 -6.76
CA LEU A 29 12.74 4.30 -8.00
C LEU A 29 12.94 5.58 -8.85
N THR A 30 12.14 6.61 -8.63
CA THR A 30 12.15 7.87 -9.41
C THR A 30 12.79 9.05 -8.69
N HIS A 31 13.02 8.94 -7.37
CA HIS A 31 13.61 10.00 -6.55
C HIS A 31 14.95 9.56 -5.97
N SER A 32 15.91 10.48 -5.90
CA SER A 32 17.24 10.21 -5.33
C SER A 32 17.19 9.84 -3.84
N ILE A 33 16.21 10.37 -3.10
CA ILE A 33 15.99 10.09 -1.68
C ILE A 33 14.50 9.87 -1.48
N SER A 34 14.13 8.83 -0.74
CA SER A 34 12.76 8.52 -0.38
C SER A 34 12.67 8.04 1.06
N ILE A 35 11.72 8.59 1.81
CA ILE A 35 11.41 8.19 3.19
C ILE A 35 10.06 7.48 3.15
N ILE A 36 10.03 6.22 3.57
CA ILE A 36 8.83 5.38 3.58
C ILE A 36 8.49 5.04 5.02
N GLU A 37 7.37 5.60 5.50
CA GLU A 37 6.84 5.32 6.82
C GLU A 37 5.65 4.37 6.76
N GLY A 38 5.48 3.56 7.81
CA GLY A 38 4.32 2.70 7.95
C GLY A 38 4.18 2.17 9.37
N PRO A 39 2.95 1.96 9.87
CA PRO A 39 2.71 1.33 11.18
C PRO A 39 3.37 -0.07 11.31
N PRO A 40 3.57 -0.61 12.53
CA PRO A 40 4.06 -1.97 12.70
C PRO A 40 3.14 -2.98 11.99
N GLY A 41 3.72 -4.00 11.36
CA GLY A 41 2.98 -5.03 10.63
C GLY A 41 2.47 -4.67 9.22
N THR A 42 2.65 -3.43 8.74
CA THR A 42 2.13 -2.98 7.42
C THR A 42 2.97 -3.40 6.22
N GLY A 43 3.73 -4.49 6.33
CA GLY A 43 4.45 -5.06 5.18
C GLY A 43 5.64 -4.25 4.67
N LYS A 44 6.28 -3.41 5.50
CA LYS A 44 7.49 -2.64 5.11
C LYS A 44 8.57 -3.48 4.44
N THR A 45 8.80 -4.70 4.94
CA THR A 45 9.76 -5.64 4.35
C THR A 45 9.40 -6.02 2.92
N GLN A 46 8.11 -6.17 2.60
CA GLN A 46 7.64 -6.46 1.24
C GLN A 46 7.89 -5.28 0.32
N THR A 47 7.69 -4.05 0.79
CA THR A 47 8.06 -2.84 0.05
C THR A 47 9.56 -2.82 -0.26
N ILE A 48 10.41 -3.11 0.73
CA ILE A 48 11.87 -3.20 0.53
C ILE A 48 12.21 -4.27 -0.52
N LEU A 49 11.63 -5.46 -0.43
CA LEU A 49 11.86 -6.55 -1.39
C LEU A 49 11.45 -6.18 -2.82
N ASN A 50 10.33 -5.47 -3.00
CA ASN A 50 9.92 -4.97 -4.32
C ASN A 50 10.86 -3.89 -4.85
N ILE A 51 11.37 -2.99 -4.00
CA ILE A 51 12.41 -2.01 -4.41
C ILE A 51 13.67 -2.75 -4.85
N LEU A 52 14.14 -3.71 -4.06
CA LEU A 52 15.33 -4.50 -4.36
C LEU A 52 15.21 -5.26 -5.67
N ALA A 53 14.07 -5.90 -5.93
CA ALA A 53 13.81 -6.60 -7.19
C ALA A 53 14.01 -5.65 -8.38
N ASN A 54 13.36 -4.49 -8.38
CA ASN A 54 13.49 -3.53 -9.47
C ASN A 54 14.91 -3.00 -9.63
N LEU A 55 15.57 -2.59 -8.55
CA LEU A 55 16.94 -2.07 -8.61
C LEU A 55 17.92 -3.10 -9.15
N THR A 56 17.79 -4.37 -8.74
CA THR A 56 18.75 -5.42 -9.10
C THR A 56 18.43 -6.06 -10.45
N THR A 57 17.20 -6.50 -10.69
CA THR A 57 16.86 -7.31 -11.87
C THR A 57 16.42 -6.50 -13.07
N VAL A 58 15.71 -5.38 -12.86
CA VAL A 58 15.23 -4.53 -13.95
C VAL A 58 16.29 -3.49 -14.33
N MET A 59 16.94 -2.89 -13.32
CA MET A 59 17.90 -1.81 -13.54
C MET A 59 19.37 -2.26 -13.50
N GLY A 60 19.66 -3.51 -13.11
CA GLY A 60 21.02 -4.05 -13.07
C GLY A 60 21.95 -3.39 -12.05
N LYS A 61 21.41 -2.75 -10.99
CA LYS A 61 22.20 -2.02 -9.98
C LYS A 61 22.64 -2.94 -8.84
N SER A 62 23.84 -2.69 -8.32
CA SER A 62 24.28 -3.22 -7.02
C SER A 62 23.65 -2.42 -5.89
N VAL A 63 23.11 -3.10 -4.88
CA VAL A 63 22.38 -2.45 -3.77
C VAL A 63 22.98 -2.85 -2.42
N GLY A 64 23.32 -1.85 -1.60
CA GLY A 64 23.69 -2.04 -0.21
C GLY A 64 22.48 -1.93 0.72
N ILE A 65 22.31 -2.88 1.62
CA ILE A 65 21.25 -2.88 2.63
C ILE A 65 21.88 -2.69 4.01
N VAL A 66 21.46 -1.65 4.72
CA VAL A 66 21.93 -1.35 6.07
C VAL A 66 20.74 -1.26 7.04
N SER A 67 20.96 -1.71 8.28
CA SER A 67 19.99 -1.55 9.35
C SER A 67 20.71 -1.42 10.68
N PHE A 68 20.09 -0.71 11.62
CA PHE A 68 20.56 -0.63 12.99
C PHE A 68 20.52 -2.00 13.70
N ASN A 69 19.52 -2.84 13.38
CA ASN A 69 19.39 -4.19 13.94
C ASN A 69 19.67 -5.25 12.85
N ASN A 70 20.58 -6.17 13.16
CA ASN A 70 20.91 -7.33 12.32
C ASN A 70 19.68 -8.19 11.96
N GLU A 71 18.63 -8.21 12.79
CA GLU A 71 17.40 -8.96 12.52
C GLU A 71 16.64 -8.47 11.28
N ALA A 72 16.66 -7.17 10.98
CA ALA A 72 15.93 -6.65 9.81
C ALA A 72 16.56 -7.16 8.51
N VAL A 73 17.89 -7.18 8.44
CA VAL A 73 18.65 -7.72 7.29
C VAL A 73 18.46 -9.23 7.20
N LYS A 74 18.51 -9.94 8.34
CA LYS A 74 18.24 -11.39 8.39
C LYS A 74 16.83 -11.72 7.88
N ASN A 75 15.82 -10.96 8.28
CA ASN A 75 14.43 -11.16 7.83
C ASN A 75 14.28 -10.99 6.31
N ILE A 76 15.00 -10.06 5.70
CA ILE A 76 15.03 -9.89 4.23
C ILE A 76 15.69 -11.11 3.58
N LYS A 77 16.86 -11.53 4.07
CA LYS A 77 17.59 -12.71 3.58
C LYS A 77 16.72 -13.98 3.68
N ASP A 78 16.08 -14.21 4.82
CA ASP A 78 15.22 -15.38 5.03
C ASP A 78 14.01 -15.38 4.09
N LYS A 79 13.42 -14.21 3.80
CA LYS A 79 12.34 -14.09 2.82
C LYS A 79 12.81 -14.39 1.39
N LEU A 80 13.99 -13.91 0.99
CA LEU A 80 14.58 -14.22 -0.31
C LEU A 80 14.91 -15.71 -0.42
N ASN A 81 15.50 -16.31 0.61
CA ASN A 81 15.79 -17.75 0.67
C ASN A 81 14.52 -18.59 0.48
N LYS A 82 13.43 -18.25 1.20
CA LYS A 82 12.14 -18.95 1.08
C LYS A 82 11.55 -18.88 -0.34
N GLN A 83 11.88 -17.83 -1.09
CA GLN A 83 11.44 -17.64 -2.47
C GLN A 83 12.48 -18.11 -3.49
N LYS A 84 13.52 -18.84 -3.07
CA LYS A 84 14.63 -19.31 -3.91
C LYS A 84 15.46 -18.18 -4.56
N PHE A 85 15.34 -16.95 -4.07
CA PHE A 85 16.13 -15.79 -4.48
C PHE A 85 17.28 -15.49 -3.51
N GLY A 86 17.59 -16.43 -2.62
CA GLY A 86 18.63 -16.30 -1.60
C GLY A 86 20.03 -16.01 -2.13
N PHE A 87 20.32 -16.49 -3.34
CA PHE A 87 21.60 -16.29 -3.99
C PHE A 87 21.85 -14.84 -4.45
N LEU A 88 20.79 -14.00 -4.50
CA LEU A 88 20.90 -12.58 -4.88
C LEU A 88 21.45 -11.69 -3.77
N ILE A 89 21.63 -12.22 -2.54
CA ILE A 89 22.07 -11.45 -1.38
C ILE A 89 23.33 -12.05 -0.73
N ALA A 90 24.28 -11.19 -0.42
CA ALA A 90 25.48 -11.52 0.34
C ALA A 90 25.42 -10.83 1.72
N ASP A 91 25.59 -11.60 2.81
CA ASP A 91 25.69 -11.04 4.17
C ASP A 91 27.16 -10.72 4.46
N LEU A 92 27.56 -9.48 4.15
CA LEU A 92 28.96 -9.04 4.23
C LEU A 92 29.32 -8.30 5.52
N GLY A 93 28.62 -8.58 6.63
CA GLY A 93 28.87 -7.90 7.91
C GLY A 93 30.25 -8.19 8.54
N ARG A 94 30.26 -9.00 9.61
CA ARG A 94 31.50 -9.35 10.34
C ARG A 94 32.51 -10.04 9.42
N ALA A 95 33.81 -9.92 9.73
CA ALA A 95 34.88 -10.53 8.95
C ALA A 95 34.70 -12.05 8.78
N GLU A 96 34.30 -12.74 9.85
CA GLU A 96 33.95 -14.17 9.86
C GLU A 96 32.88 -14.49 8.81
N LYS A 97 31.74 -13.78 8.84
CA LYS A 97 30.64 -13.97 7.88
C LYS A 97 31.06 -13.72 6.43
N ARG A 98 31.94 -12.74 6.20
CA ARG A 98 32.50 -12.48 4.87
C ARG A 98 33.32 -13.67 4.40
N GLN A 99 34.24 -14.16 5.23
CA GLN A 99 35.02 -15.36 4.93
C GLN A 99 34.11 -16.56 4.67
N ASP A 100 33.15 -16.82 5.54
CA ASP A 100 32.20 -17.93 5.39
C ASP A 100 31.42 -17.85 4.07
N PHE A 101 31.00 -16.65 3.65
CA PHE A 101 30.28 -16.45 2.39
C PHE A 101 31.14 -16.77 1.16
N PHE A 102 32.41 -16.31 1.15
CA PHE A 102 33.32 -16.59 0.03
C PHE A 102 33.83 -18.03 0.03
N HIS A 103 33.93 -18.68 1.18
CA HIS A 103 34.24 -20.12 1.28
C HIS A 103 33.05 -21.00 0.89
N ASN A 104 31.83 -20.57 1.20
CA ASN A 104 30.59 -21.30 0.91
C ASN A 104 29.69 -20.49 -0.02
N LEU A 105 30.13 -20.28 -1.26
CA LEU A 105 29.35 -19.57 -2.25
C LEU A 105 27.99 -20.29 -2.46
N PRO A 106 26.87 -19.53 -2.49
CA PRO A 106 25.56 -20.13 -2.66
C PRO A 106 25.46 -20.81 -4.02
N THR A 107 25.03 -22.06 -4.03
CA THR A 107 24.75 -22.79 -5.27
C THR A 107 23.50 -22.20 -5.92
N ILE A 108 23.62 -21.82 -7.19
CA ILE A 108 22.51 -21.27 -7.98
C ILE A 108 21.81 -22.43 -8.69
N ASP A 109 20.64 -22.83 -8.19
CA ASP A 109 19.77 -23.77 -8.89
C ASP A 109 18.69 -23.01 -9.65
N VAL A 110 18.95 -22.77 -10.94
CA VAL A 110 18.04 -22.14 -11.89
C VAL A 110 17.60 -23.10 -13.00
N ALA A 111 17.80 -24.40 -12.82
CA ALA A 111 17.46 -25.40 -13.85
C ALA A 111 15.96 -25.35 -14.22
N ALA A 112 15.12 -25.01 -13.23
CA ALA A 112 13.68 -24.86 -13.42
C ALA A 112 13.25 -23.53 -14.09
N TRP A 113 14.18 -22.60 -14.37
CA TRP A 113 13.86 -21.27 -14.90
C TRP A 113 13.81 -21.23 -16.44
N ASN A 114 13.86 -22.40 -17.09
CA ASN A 114 13.81 -22.51 -18.54
C ASN A 114 12.38 -22.24 -19.05
N HIS A 115 12.07 -20.96 -19.29
CA HIS A 115 10.83 -20.54 -19.92
C HIS A 115 10.98 -20.52 -21.45
N LYS A 116 9.97 -21.04 -22.14
CA LYS A 116 9.90 -21.02 -23.62
C LYS A 116 9.59 -19.64 -24.18
N ASP A 117 8.94 -18.80 -23.37
CA ASP A 117 8.49 -17.48 -23.76
C ASP A 117 9.70 -16.54 -23.91
N SER A 118 9.64 -15.67 -24.92
CA SER A 118 10.64 -14.64 -25.10
C SER A 118 10.54 -13.57 -24.01
N LEU A 119 11.66 -12.89 -23.70
CA LEU A 119 11.67 -11.82 -22.71
C LEU A 119 10.64 -10.71 -23.02
N PRO A 120 10.45 -10.24 -24.27
CA PRO A 120 9.42 -9.25 -24.59
C PRO A 120 7.98 -9.73 -24.32
N GLU A 121 7.67 -11.00 -24.56
CA GLU A 121 6.35 -11.57 -24.25
C GLU A 121 6.09 -11.59 -22.75
N LEU A 122 7.09 -12.00 -21.96
CA LEU A 122 7.01 -11.97 -20.51
C LEU A 122 6.83 -10.54 -19.97
N GLN A 123 7.56 -9.58 -20.51
CA GLN A 123 7.42 -8.16 -20.14
C GLN A 123 6.03 -7.62 -20.44
N ASN A 124 5.48 -7.91 -21.64
CA ASN A 124 4.13 -7.51 -22.00
C ASN A 124 3.08 -8.11 -21.07
N ARG A 125 3.20 -9.41 -20.76
CA ARG A 125 2.29 -10.09 -19.85
C ARG A 125 2.36 -9.53 -18.42
N VAL A 126 3.56 -9.21 -17.93
CA VAL A 126 3.74 -8.55 -16.63
C VAL A 126 3.10 -7.15 -16.64
N LYS A 127 3.26 -6.39 -17.72
CA LYS A 127 2.63 -5.07 -17.91
C LYS A 127 1.10 -5.18 -17.85
N GLU A 128 0.51 -6.11 -18.59
CA GLU A 128 -0.94 -6.36 -18.56
C GLU A 128 -1.43 -6.76 -17.16
N MET A 129 -0.74 -7.70 -16.51
CA MET A 129 -1.07 -8.13 -15.16
C MET A 129 -0.99 -6.97 -14.15
N ASN A 130 0.03 -6.11 -14.26
CA ASN A 130 0.19 -4.95 -13.41
C ASN A 130 -0.96 -3.94 -13.58
N GLN A 131 -1.45 -3.74 -14.81
CA GLN A 131 -2.61 -2.88 -15.08
C GLN A 131 -3.89 -3.44 -14.46
N ILE A 132 -4.13 -4.74 -14.64
CA ILE A 132 -5.29 -5.43 -14.05
C ILE A 132 -5.24 -5.34 -12.52
N LEU A 133 -4.09 -5.64 -11.92
CA LEU A 133 -3.92 -5.61 -10.47
C LEU A 133 -4.12 -4.20 -9.91
N ALA A 134 -3.64 -3.16 -10.60
CA ALA A 134 -3.85 -1.78 -10.19
C ALA A 134 -5.33 -1.41 -10.15
N ARG A 135 -6.12 -1.84 -11.14
CA ARG A 135 -7.58 -1.65 -11.17
C ARG A 135 -8.26 -2.37 -10.02
N LEU A 136 -7.94 -3.65 -9.82
CA LEU A 136 -8.54 -4.46 -8.76
C LEU A 136 -8.25 -3.91 -7.35
N LEU A 137 -7.04 -3.42 -7.11
CA LEU A 137 -6.70 -2.79 -5.83
C LEU A 137 -7.42 -1.46 -5.63
N ALA A 138 -7.63 -0.68 -6.70
CA ALA A 138 -8.41 0.56 -6.64
C ALA A 138 -9.88 0.28 -6.32
N ASP A 139 -10.46 -0.73 -6.96
CA ASP A 139 -11.83 -1.17 -6.68
C ASP A 139 -11.97 -1.66 -5.24
N ASP A 140 -11.00 -2.43 -4.73
CA ASP A 140 -11.02 -2.90 -3.35
C ASP A 140 -10.98 -1.74 -2.34
N ASN A 141 -10.11 -0.75 -2.57
CA ASN A 141 -10.08 0.47 -1.78
C ASN A 141 -11.40 1.23 -1.85
N ARG A 142 -12.00 1.35 -3.04
CA ARG A 142 -13.30 2.02 -3.20
C ARG A 142 -14.41 1.27 -2.47
N ARG A 143 -14.43 -0.05 -2.51
CA ARG A 143 -15.36 -0.88 -1.74
C ARG A 143 -15.19 -0.65 -0.23
N ALA A 144 -13.95 -0.57 0.26
CA ALA A 144 -13.69 -0.31 1.67
C ALA A 144 -14.22 1.07 2.10
N GLN A 145 -14.00 2.11 1.30
CA GLN A 145 -14.53 3.45 1.54
C GLN A 145 -16.07 3.47 1.56
N LEU A 146 -16.71 2.88 0.55
CA LEU A 146 -18.17 2.82 0.48
C LEU A 146 -18.78 2.07 1.67
N ARG A 147 -18.12 1.00 2.15
CA ARG A 147 -18.54 0.29 3.37
C ARG A 147 -18.44 1.17 4.60
N GLN A 148 -17.37 1.96 4.72
CA GLN A 148 -17.19 2.89 5.83
C GLN A 148 -18.24 4.01 5.80
N GLU A 149 -18.48 4.61 4.63
CA GLU A 149 -19.52 5.62 4.42
C GLU A 149 -20.91 5.06 4.78
N LEU A 150 -21.24 3.86 4.30
CA LEU A 150 -22.51 3.19 4.62
C LEU A 150 -22.66 2.92 6.13
N ALA A 151 -21.58 2.51 6.80
CA ALA A 151 -21.59 2.29 8.25
C ALA A 151 -21.82 3.60 9.02
N ALA A 152 -21.19 4.69 8.58
CA ALA A 152 -21.39 6.03 9.15
C ALA A 152 -22.84 6.50 8.98
N TYR A 153 -23.41 6.40 7.77
CA TYR A 153 -24.81 6.76 7.53
C TYR A 153 -25.79 5.94 8.37
N ARG A 154 -25.56 4.63 8.51
CA ARG A 154 -26.39 3.77 9.37
C ARG A 154 -26.27 4.13 10.86
N LEU A 155 -25.11 4.60 11.30
CA LEU A 155 -24.92 5.09 12.67
C LEU A 155 -25.68 6.40 12.89
N GLU A 156 -25.55 7.36 11.98
CA GLU A 156 -26.27 8.63 12.01
C GLU A 156 -27.79 8.44 12.02
N GLN A 157 -28.31 7.56 11.14
CA GLN A 157 -29.74 7.23 11.09
C GLN A 157 -30.25 6.71 12.44
N ARG A 158 -29.52 5.79 13.08
CA ARG A 158 -29.90 5.27 14.41
C ARG A 158 -29.95 6.36 15.48
N HIS A 159 -28.96 7.27 15.49
CA HIS A 159 -28.96 8.39 16.42
C HIS A 159 -30.13 9.35 16.19
N PHE A 160 -30.45 9.64 14.92
CA PHE A 160 -31.60 10.48 14.55
C PHE A 160 -32.93 9.88 15.00
N GLU A 161 -33.13 8.57 14.77
CA GLU A 161 -34.34 7.85 15.18
C GLU A 161 -34.49 7.84 16.71
N GLN A 162 -33.41 7.58 17.45
CA GLN A 162 -33.41 7.62 18.92
C GLN A 162 -33.73 9.02 19.46
N TYR A 163 -33.13 10.06 18.88
CA TYR A 163 -33.42 11.45 19.24
C TYR A 163 -34.88 11.82 18.98
N SER A 164 -35.40 11.45 17.81
CA SER A 164 -36.80 11.73 17.42
C SER A 164 -37.82 11.00 18.29
N ARG A 165 -37.48 9.82 18.84
CA ARG A 165 -38.35 9.11 19.80
C ARG A 165 -38.34 9.75 21.19
N ARG A 166 -37.23 10.38 21.60
CA ARG A 166 -37.08 11.01 22.94
C ARG A 166 -37.65 12.42 23.00
N SER A 167 -37.49 13.20 21.93
CA SER A 167 -38.15 14.49 21.80
C SER A 167 -39.57 14.24 21.26
N SER A 168 -40.61 14.44 22.07
CA SER A 168 -42.02 14.46 21.65
C SER A 168 -42.36 15.65 20.73
N TYR A 169 -41.51 15.93 19.74
CA TYR A 169 -41.69 16.98 18.76
C TYR A 169 -42.03 16.35 17.41
N ASN A 170 -43.13 16.81 16.81
CA ASN A 170 -43.60 16.47 15.46
C ASN A 170 -42.63 16.96 14.37
N ILE A 171 -41.37 16.52 14.38
CA ILE A 171 -40.38 16.80 13.32
C ILE A 171 -40.87 16.19 11.99
N LEU A 172 -41.54 15.03 12.08
CA LEU A 172 -42.15 14.33 10.95
C LEU A 172 -43.21 15.16 10.21
N LYS A 173 -44.07 15.94 10.89
CA LYS A 173 -45.08 16.77 10.20
C LYS A 173 -44.47 17.90 9.35
N LYS A 174 -43.24 18.34 9.63
CA LYS A 174 -42.56 19.40 8.87
C LYS A 174 -41.57 18.86 7.83
N CYS A 175 -41.09 17.63 8.02
CA CYS A 175 -40.14 16.98 7.10
C CYS A 175 -40.82 16.21 5.96
N LEU A 176 -42.06 15.71 6.14
CA LEU A 176 -42.80 15.02 5.06
C LEU A 176 -43.27 15.96 3.94
N SER A 177 -43.31 17.28 4.16
CA SER A 177 -43.73 18.25 3.14
C SER A 177 -42.62 18.64 2.17
N ILE A 178 -41.38 18.21 2.39
CA ILE A 178 -40.24 18.55 1.54
C ILE A 178 -39.44 17.27 1.37
N HIS A 179 -39.35 16.74 0.14
CA HIS A 179 -38.43 15.66 -0.23
C HIS A 179 -36.97 16.06 0.05
N ALA A 180 -36.55 16.03 1.31
CA ALA A 180 -35.26 16.50 1.76
C ALA A 180 -34.46 15.32 2.33
N LEU A 181 -33.47 14.89 1.56
CA LEU A 181 -32.42 13.97 1.98
C LEU A 181 -31.78 14.44 3.31
N PRO A 182 -31.27 13.49 4.14
CA PRO A 182 -30.68 13.78 5.46
C PRO A 182 -29.65 14.93 5.47
N VAL A 183 -28.93 15.11 4.35
CA VAL A 183 -27.92 16.17 4.14
C VAL A 183 -28.51 17.59 4.28
N ARG A 184 -29.78 17.81 3.91
CA ARG A 184 -30.41 19.13 4.01
C ARG A 184 -30.76 19.51 5.45
N LEU A 185 -31.01 18.53 6.32
CA LEU A 185 -31.33 18.78 7.74
C LEU A 185 -30.09 19.25 8.52
N LEU A 186 -28.90 18.74 8.18
CA LEU A 186 -27.63 19.19 8.75
C LEU A 186 -27.31 20.66 8.42
N ASN A 187 -27.66 21.13 7.22
CA ASN A 187 -27.49 22.54 6.83
C ASN A 187 -28.44 23.49 7.57
N ILE A 188 -29.63 23.01 7.96
CA ILE A 188 -30.57 23.79 8.78
C ILE A 188 -30.06 23.90 10.22
N TRP A 189 -29.36 22.88 10.72
CA TRP A 189 -28.69 22.92 12.03
C TRP A 189 -27.52 23.91 12.06
N ARG A 190 -26.75 24.02 10.96
CA ARG A 190 -25.57 24.90 10.89
C ARG A 190 -25.91 26.40 10.75
N THR A 191 -27.12 26.75 10.36
CA THR A 191 -27.50 28.14 10.03
C THR A 191 -28.35 28.85 11.09
N ARG A 192 -28.61 28.26 12.26
CA ARG A 192 -29.34 28.96 13.34
C ARG A 192 -28.40 29.81 14.21
N PRO A 193 -28.59 31.14 14.30
CA PRO A 193 -27.87 31.96 15.27
C PRO A 193 -28.36 31.62 16.68
N LEU A 194 -27.43 31.32 17.59
CA LEU A 194 -27.68 31.22 19.02
C LEU A 194 -28.14 32.60 19.56
N LYS A 195 -29.43 32.92 19.48
CA LYS A 195 -30.02 33.93 20.36
C LYS A 195 -30.10 33.34 21.77
N ARG A 196 -29.07 33.54 22.57
CA ARG A 196 -29.17 33.50 24.03
C ARG A 196 -29.88 34.77 24.48
N SER A 197 -31.18 34.69 24.72
CA SER A 197 -31.88 35.62 25.61
C SER A 197 -31.91 34.98 27.00
N PHE A 198 -31.04 35.44 27.89
CA PHE A 198 -31.26 35.30 29.33
C PHE A 198 -31.54 36.70 29.87
N SER A 199 -32.78 36.89 30.28
CA SER A 199 -33.27 38.03 31.04
C SER A 199 -32.81 37.89 32.49
N GLN A 200 -32.19 38.93 33.04
CA GLN A 200 -32.49 39.50 34.35
C GLN A 200 -32.38 41.02 34.22
#